data_AF-A0A538I8A3-F1
#
_entry.id   AF-A0A538I8A3-F1
#
_cell.length_a   1.000
_cell.length_b   1.000
_cell.length_c   1.000
_cell.angle_alpha   90.00
_cell.angle_beta   90.00
_cell.angle_gamma   90.00
#
_symmetry.space_group_name_H-M   'P 1'
#
loop_
_entity.id
_entity.type
_entity.pdbx_description
1 polymer ?
#
loop_
_entity_poly.entity_id
_entity_poly.type
_entity_poly.pdbx_seq_one_letter_code
_entity_poly.pdbx_strand_id
1 'polypeptide(L)'
;MGVIEHERLARNEALFREVNERINGIAAEFSRFAGAEEYEYVCECSDPDCVDRITLTLEEYDRIRADGTRFVLAPGHVRHEIEHVVEETAEHVVVEKHGVAGEIVADSDPRAA
;
A
#
# COMPACT_ATOMS: atom_id res chain seq x y z
N MET A 1 -17.85 -12.24 -9.85
CA MET A 1 -16.51 -11.67 -10.04
C MET A 1 -15.61 -12.74 -10.64
N GLY A 2 -14.91 -12.45 -11.75
CA GLY A 2 -14.08 -13.43 -12.47
C GLY A 2 -12.60 -13.32 -12.09
N VAL A 3 -11.85 -14.43 -12.14
CA VAL A 3 -10.43 -14.51 -11.75
C VAL A 3 -9.56 -13.43 -12.43
N ILE A 4 -9.83 -13.12 -13.70
CA ILE A 4 -9.10 -12.10 -14.48
C ILE A 4 -9.24 -10.69 -13.89
N GLU A 5 -10.39 -10.38 -13.30
CA GLU A 5 -10.64 -9.07 -12.69
C GLU A 5 -9.82 -8.91 -11.41
N HIS A 6 -9.76 -9.95 -10.56
CA HIS A 6 -8.92 -9.96 -9.36
C HIS A 6 -7.42 -9.83 -9.69
N GLU A 7 -6.94 -10.49 -10.74
CA GLU A 7 -5.55 -10.35 -11.20
C GLU A 7 -5.21 -8.92 -11.62
N ARG A 8 -6.14 -8.22 -12.30
CA ARG A 8 -5.92 -6.84 -12.71
C ARG A 8 -5.87 -5.91 -11.50
N LEU A 9 -6.78 -6.09 -10.54
CA LEU A 9 -6.79 -5.29 -9.31
C LEU A 9 -5.49 -5.49 -8.53
N ALA A 10 -5.04 -6.74 -8.35
CA ALA A 10 -3.78 -7.04 -7.68
C ALA A 10 -2.56 -6.41 -8.37
N ARG A 11 -2.52 -6.38 -9.71
CA ARG A 11 -1.44 -5.72 -10.46
C ARG A 11 -1.43 -4.20 -10.26
N ASN A 12 -2.59 -3.55 -10.24
CA ASN A 12 -2.64 -2.11 -10.00
C ASN A 12 -2.06 -1.76 -8.63
N GLU A 13 -2.40 -2.54 -7.61
CA GLU A 13 -1.94 -2.33 -6.24
C GLU A 13 -0.44 -2.57 -6.11
N ALA A 14 0.09 -3.62 -6.77
CA ALA A 14 1.52 -3.88 -6.83
C ALA A 14 2.30 -2.71 -7.47
N LEU A 15 1.72 -2.02 -8.47
CA LEU A 15 2.35 -0.84 -9.07
C LEU A 15 2.42 0.34 -8.09
N PHE A 16 1.33 0.64 -7.37
CA PHE A 16 1.35 1.71 -6.36
C PHE A 16 2.30 1.40 -5.20
N ARG A 17 2.40 0.13 -4.80
CA ARG A 17 3.41 -0.34 -3.85
C ARG A 17 4.83 -0.05 -4.34
N GLU A 18 5.15 -0.35 -5.59
CA GLU A 18 6.49 -0.07 -6.14
C GLU A 18 6.83 1.44 -6.08
N VAL A 19 5.83 2.29 -6.37
CA VAL A 19 5.96 3.75 -6.25
C VAL A 19 6.25 4.13 -4.80
N ASN A 20 5.50 3.60 -3.84
CA ASN A 20 5.67 3.92 -2.42
C ASN A 20 6.99 3.39 -1.83
N GLU A 21 7.46 2.21 -2.23
CA GLU A 21 8.78 1.71 -1.83
C GLU A 21 9.90 2.64 -2.32
N ARG A 22 9.76 3.20 -3.53
CA ARG A 22 10.70 4.20 -4.05
C ARG A 22 10.62 5.51 -3.27
N ILE A 23 9.42 5.98 -2.93
CA ILE A 23 9.22 7.15 -2.08
C ILE A 23 9.89 6.93 -0.72
N ASN A 24 9.64 5.79 -0.07
CA ASN A 24 10.21 5.41 1.22
C ASN A 24 11.74 5.42 1.19
N GLY A 25 12.34 4.83 0.14
CA GLY A 25 13.80 4.81 -0.04
C GLY A 25 14.40 6.21 -0.15
N ILE A 26 13.79 7.09 -0.95
CA ILE A 26 14.22 8.50 -1.08
C ILE A 26 14.03 9.23 0.25
N ALA A 27 12.86 9.09 0.88
CA ALA A 27 12.53 9.71 2.15
C ALA A 27 13.53 9.31 3.26
N ALA A 28 13.92 8.04 3.33
CA ALA A 28 14.92 7.53 4.25
C ALA A 28 16.31 8.15 4.04
N GLU A 29 16.71 8.44 2.79
CA GLU A 29 17.94 9.17 2.50
C GLU A 29 17.86 10.62 2.99
N PHE A 30 16.74 11.31 2.73
CA PHE A 30 16.53 12.71 3.14
C PHE A 30 16.37 12.90 4.64
N SER A 31 15.70 11.97 5.34
CA SER A 31 15.47 12.01 6.79
C SER A 31 16.78 12.20 7.57
N ARG A 32 17.85 11.54 7.11
CA ARG A 32 19.20 11.64 7.67
C ARG A 32 19.77 13.06 7.68
N PHE A 33 19.27 13.96 6.84
CA PHE A 33 19.77 15.32 6.66
C PHE A 33 18.81 16.41 7.13
N ALA A 34 17.49 16.19 7.02
CA ALA A 34 16.49 17.25 7.13
C ALA A 34 15.52 17.11 8.31
N GLY A 35 15.48 15.96 9.01
CA GLY A 35 14.65 15.77 10.20
C GLY A 35 13.13 15.84 9.95
N ALA A 36 12.67 15.65 8.71
CA ALA A 36 11.25 15.46 8.44
C ALA A 36 10.79 14.11 9.04
N GLU A 37 9.68 14.14 9.76
CA GLU A 37 9.11 12.96 10.44
C GLU A 37 8.02 12.30 9.58
N GLU A 38 7.36 13.05 8.69
CA GLU A 38 6.23 12.62 7.87
C GLU A 38 6.49 12.82 6.36
N TYR A 39 5.95 11.92 5.56
CA TYR A 39 6.09 11.87 4.11
C TYR A 39 4.76 11.54 3.43
N GLU A 40 4.57 12.05 2.20
CA GLU A 40 3.42 11.72 1.38
C GLU A 40 3.66 10.46 0.55
N TYR A 41 2.81 9.46 0.75
CA TYR A 41 2.70 8.26 -0.05
C TYR A 41 1.48 8.35 -0.95
N VAL A 42 1.43 7.52 -1.99
CA VAL A 42 0.27 7.38 -2.88
C VAL A 42 -0.66 6.30 -2.34
N CYS A 43 -1.97 6.50 -2.46
CA CYS A 43 -2.96 5.50 -2.10
C CYS A 43 -2.78 4.21 -2.91
N GLU A 44 -2.69 3.07 -2.23
CA GLU A 44 -2.42 1.77 -2.84
C GLU A 44 -3.69 0.99 -3.20
N CYS A 45 -4.79 1.69 -3.46
CA CYS A 45 -6.04 1.01 -3.77
C CYS A 45 -6.00 0.44 -5.19
N SER A 46 -6.90 -0.50 -5.47
CA SER A 46 -6.97 -1.14 -6.79
C SER A 46 -7.50 -0.26 -7.93
N ASP A 47 -7.84 1.00 -7.65
CA ASP A 47 -8.25 1.97 -8.68
C ASP A 47 -7.02 2.47 -9.45
N PRO A 48 -6.87 2.15 -10.75
CA PRO A 48 -5.71 2.54 -11.55
C PRO A 48 -5.58 4.06 -11.74
N ASP A 49 -6.66 4.81 -11.53
CA ASP A 49 -6.67 6.27 -11.71
C ASP A 49 -6.55 7.02 -10.37
N CYS A 50 -6.28 6.30 -9.27
CA CYS A 50 -6.12 6.92 -7.95
C CYS A 50 -4.87 7.81 -7.91
N VAL A 51 -5.05 9.04 -7.44
CA VAL A 51 -3.98 10.04 -7.27
C VAL A 51 -3.93 10.63 -5.86
N ASP A 52 -4.73 10.06 -4.94
CA ASP A 52 -4.81 10.54 -3.57
C ASP A 52 -3.55 10.18 -2.80
N ARG A 53 -3.22 11.06 -1.85
CA ARG A 53 -2.01 10.94 -1.04
C ARG A 53 -2.35 10.67 0.40
N ILE A 54 -1.42 10.00 1.07
CA ILE A 54 -1.53 9.58 2.45
C ILE A 54 -0.27 10.04 3.18
N THR A 55 -0.43 10.70 4.31
CA THR A 55 0.70 11.09 5.16
C THR A 55 1.03 9.96 6.12
N LEU A 56 2.29 9.52 6.12
CA LEU A 56 2.82 8.53 7.05
C LEU A 56 4.27 8.87 7.42
N THR A 57 4.69 8.43 8.60
CA THR A 57 6.11 8.34 8.94
C THR A 57 6.78 7.16 8.20
N LEU A 58 8.11 7.17 8.11
CA LEU A 58 8.89 6.02 7.60
C LEU A 58 8.60 4.75 8.41
N GLU A 59 8.51 4.88 9.75
CA GLU A 59 8.27 3.76 10.66
C GLU A 59 6.88 3.15 10.46
N GLU A 60 5.85 3.97 10.28
CA GLU A 60 4.50 3.49 10.01
C GLU A 60 4.43 2.74 8.67
N TYR A 61 5.01 3.31 7.61
CA TYR A 61 5.04 2.66 6.30
C TYR A 61 5.79 1.33 6.37
N ASP A 62 6.96 1.29 7.01
CA ASP A 62 7.73 0.06 7.17
C ASP A 62 7.02 -1.00 8.04
N ARG A 63 6.30 -0.58 9.09
CA ARG A 63 5.47 -1.48 9.92
C ARG A 63 4.34 -2.11 9.11
N ILE A 64 3.67 -1.32 8.26
CA ILE A 64 2.60 -1.82 7.39
C ILE A 64 3.17 -2.81 6.38
N ARG A 65 4.28 -2.46 5.73
CA ARG A 65 4.96 -3.26 4.70
C ARG A 65 5.76 -4.43 5.23
N ALA A 66 5.86 -4.61 6.56
CA ALA A 66 6.40 -5.83 7.15
C ALA A 66 5.54 -7.07 6.82
N ASP A 67 4.28 -6.84 6.42
CA ASP A 67 3.40 -7.87 5.86
C ASP A 67 3.12 -7.57 4.38
N GLY A 68 3.60 -8.46 3.51
CA GLY A 68 3.46 -8.34 2.07
C GLY A 68 2.02 -8.34 1.56
N THR A 69 1.06 -8.77 2.38
CA THR A 69 -0.37 -8.79 2.01
C THR A 69 -1.12 -7.51 2.38
N ARG A 70 -0.45 -6.57 3.06
CA ARG A 70 -1.04 -5.31 3.51
C ARG A 70 -0.79 -4.16 2.55
N PHE A 71 -1.78 -3.27 2.51
CA PHE A 71 -1.78 -2.04 1.72
C PHE A 71 -2.33 -0.87 2.51
N VAL A 72 -1.88 0.33 2.17
CA VAL A 72 -2.35 1.57 2.80
C VAL A 72 -3.17 2.42 1.82
N LEU A 73 -4.39 2.75 2.24
CA LEU A 73 -5.41 3.38 1.42
C LEU A 73 -5.86 4.72 2.03
N ALA A 74 -6.31 5.64 1.17
CA ALA A 74 -7.03 6.83 1.62
C ALA A 74 -8.39 6.43 2.22
N PRO A 75 -8.93 7.18 3.20
CA PRO A 75 -10.24 6.91 3.78
C PRO A 75 -11.34 6.83 2.71
N GLY A 76 -12.17 5.79 2.79
CA GLY A 76 -13.25 5.53 1.83
C GLY A 76 -12.85 4.77 0.56
N HIS A 77 -11.57 4.40 0.40
CA HIS A 77 -11.09 3.67 -0.80
C HIS A 77 -11.09 2.14 -0.64
N VAL A 78 -11.60 1.64 0.48
CA VAL A 78 -11.67 0.20 0.78
C VAL A 78 -12.71 -0.48 -0.10
N ARG A 79 -12.33 -1.61 -0.69
CA ARG A 79 -13.24 -2.54 -1.38
C ARG A 79 -13.53 -3.75 -0.50
N HIS A 80 -14.54 -3.61 0.37
CA HIS A 80 -14.94 -4.65 1.34
C HIS A 80 -15.26 -6.04 0.75
N GLU A 81 -15.47 -6.15 -0.56
CA GLU A 81 -15.67 -7.43 -1.25
C GLU A 81 -14.39 -8.27 -1.35
N ILE A 82 -13.21 -7.64 -1.28
CA ILE A 82 -11.90 -8.27 -1.51
C ILE A 82 -10.83 -7.89 -0.49
N GLU A 83 -11.12 -6.94 0.39
CA GLU A 83 -10.21 -6.38 1.40
C GLU A 83 -10.83 -6.48 2.79
N HIS A 84 -9.97 -6.76 3.78
CA HIS A 84 -10.33 -6.68 5.18
C HIS A 84 -9.56 -5.53 5.84
N VAL A 85 -10.28 -4.65 6.54
CA VAL A 85 -9.66 -3.55 7.29
C VAL A 85 -8.98 -4.12 8.53
N VAL A 86 -7.69 -3.82 8.69
CA VAL A 86 -6.90 -4.23 9.87
C VAL A 86 -6.56 -3.06 10.78
N GLU A 87 -6.55 -1.84 10.22
CA GLU A 87 -6.34 -0.60 10.96
C GLU A 87 -7.06 0.54 10.24
N GLU A 88 -7.65 1.46 11.00
CA GLU A 88 -8.34 2.63 10.46
C GLU A 88 -8.05 3.83 11.35
N THR A 89 -7.59 4.91 10.72
CA THR A 89 -7.36 6.21 11.34
C THR A 89 -8.16 7.28 10.61
N ALA A 90 -8.11 8.52 11.09
CA ALA A 90 -8.73 9.63 10.37
C ALA A 90 -8.04 9.94 9.03
N GLU A 91 -6.78 9.53 8.88
CA GLU A 91 -5.92 9.94 7.76
C GLU A 91 -5.70 8.81 6.75
N HIS A 92 -5.82 7.54 7.18
CA HIS A 92 -5.60 6.39 6.32
C HIS A 92 -6.26 5.11 6.84
N VAL A 93 -6.36 4.12 5.96
CA VAL A 93 -6.86 2.78 6.26
C VAL A 93 -5.84 1.76 5.81
N VAL A 94 -5.52 0.79 6.67
CA VAL A 94 -4.69 -0.36 6.31
C VAL A 94 -5.61 -1.55 6.05
N VAL A 95 -5.44 -2.15 4.89
CA VAL A 95 -6.19 -3.34 4.48
C VAL A 95 -5.28 -4.52 4.26
N GLU A 96 -5.82 -5.72 4.45
CA GLU A 96 -5.19 -6.99 4.14
C GLU A 96 -5.93 -7.69 3.00
N LYS A 97 -5.17 -8.24 2.05
CA LYS A 97 -5.72 -9.05 0.95
C LYS A 97 -5.81 -10.52 1.34
N HIS A 98 -6.93 -11.15 0.97
CA HIS A 98 -7.13 -12.59 1.17
C HIS A 98 -7.39 -13.34 -0.15
N GLY A 99 -7.19 -14.65 -0.11
CA GLY A 99 -7.43 -15.55 -1.24
C GLY A 99 -6.42 -15.36 -2.38
N VAL A 100 -6.84 -15.64 -3.61
CA VAL A 100 -5.98 -15.61 -4.81
C VAL A 100 -5.31 -14.24 -5.02
N ALA A 101 -6.00 -13.15 -4.66
CA ALA A 101 -5.43 -11.80 -4.75
C ALA A 101 -4.27 -11.61 -3.75
N GLY A 102 -4.40 -12.16 -2.52
CA GLY A 102 -3.32 -12.13 -1.53
C GLY A 102 -2.10 -12.92 -1.96
N GLU A 103 -2.29 -14.08 -2.60
CA GLU A 103 -1.18 -14.90 -3.12
C GLU A 103 -0.41 -14.19 -4.24
N ILE A 104 -1.10 -13.58 -5.21
CA ILE A 104 -0.48 -12.81 -6.30
C ILE A 104 0.31 -11.62 -5.76
N VAL A 105 -0.25 -10.93 -4.78
CA VAL A 105 0.37 -9.77 -4.15
C VAL A 105 1.61 -10.17 -3.33
N ALA A 106 1.55 -11.28 -2.60
CA ALA A 106 2.68 -11.75 -1.80
C ALA A 106 3.86 -12.16 -2.68
N ASP A 107 3.60 -12.83 -3.81
CA ASP A 107 4.64 -13.24 -4.77
C ASP A 107 5.29 -12.04 -5.49
N SER A 108 4.58 -10.91 -5.58
CA SER A 108 5.06 -9.67 -6.18
C SER A 108 5.64 -8.67 -5.18
N ASP A 109 5.84 -9.08 -3.92
CA ASP A 109 6.42 -8.22 -2.90
C ASP A 109 7.92 -7.96 -3.16
N PRO A 110 8.34 -6.69 -3.41
CA PRO A 110 9.74 -6.35 -3.61
C PRO A 110 10.63 -6.62 -2.38
N ARG A 111 10.04 -6.81 -1.18
CA ARG A 111 10.77 -7.13 0.06
C ARG A 111 10.93 -8.63 0.32
N ALA A 112 10.29 -9.50 -0.47
CA ALA A 112 10.36 -10.95 -0.30
C ALA A 112 11.56 -11.63 -1.00
N ALA A 113 12.36 -10.86 -1.73
CA ALA A 113 13.52 -11.32 -2.52
C ALA A 113 14.86 -11.25 -1.78
#